data_AF-A0A946R3V3-F1
#
_entry.id   AF-A0A946R3V3-F1
#
_cell.length_a   1.000
_cell.length_b   1.000
_cell.length_c   1.000
_cell.angle_alpha   90.00
_cell.angle_beta   90.00
_cell.angle_gamma   90.00
#
_symmetry.space_group_name_H-M   'P 1'
#
loop_
_entity.id
_entity.type
_entity.pdbx_description
1 polymer ?
#
loop_
_entity_poly.entity_id
_entity_poly.type
_entity_poly.pdbx_seq_one_letter_code
_entity_poly.pdbx_strand_id
1 'polypeptide(L)'
;MKIYQYRRIRNLIEREPDLFEGLDTLTTKRAIEWLPGHMSIFNRFMSEALNAKKAGYQRYSARAIWHYLRHLHQIDPDTRDLKLTNVVTPVVARIAMKLDPRLEGLFLLRCHGGRT
;
A
#
# COMPACT_ATOMS: atom_id res chain seq x y z
N MET A 1 11.35 13.40 -5.33
CA MET A 1 10.39 12.35 -4.91
C MET A 1 10.20 12.47 -3.41
N LYS A 2 8.96 12.48 -2.90
CA LYS A 2 8.72 12.61 -1.45
C LYS A 2 8.99 11.26 -0.78
N ILE A 3 9.88 11.24 0.22
CA ILE A 3 10.16 10.05 1.00
C ILE A 3 9.29 10.09 2.26
N TYR A 4 8.47 9.06 2.43
CA TYR A 4 7.64 8.84 3.61
C TYR A 4 8.44 8.04 4.64
N GLN A 5 8.36 8.49 5.89
CA GLN A 5 8.97 7.83 7.04
C GLN A 5 7.93 7.04 7.83
N TYR A 6 8.34 5.92 8.41
CA TYR A 6 7.44 5.07 9.21
C TYR A 6 6.76 5.84 10.35
N ARG A 7 7.48 6.75 11.03
CA ARG A 7 6.92 7.60 12.10
C ARG A 7 5.65 8.35 11.65
N ARG A 8 5.64 8.87 10.42
CA ARG A 8 4.47 9.58 9.88
C ARG A 8 3.30 8.64 9.66
N ILE A 9 3.57 7.41 9.20
CA ILE A 9 2.55 6.40 8.96
C ILE A 9 1.98 5.89 10.28
N ARG A 10 2.84 5.65 11.27
CA ARG A 10 2.42 5.25 12.61
C ARG A 10 1.49 6.30 13.23
N ASN A 11 1.89 7.58 13.21
CA ASN A 11 1.05 8.67 13.71
C ASN A 11 -0.29 8.78 12.96
N LEU A 12 -0.32 8.44 11.66
CA LEU A 12 -1.56 8.40 10.89
C LEU A 12 -2.48 7.27 11.40
N ILE A 13 -1.94 6.06 11.56
CA ILE A 13 -2.69 4.90 12.02
C ILE A 13 -3.27 5.14 13.42
N GLU A 14 -2.48 5.74 14.32
CA GLU A 14 -2.94 6.09 15.68
C GLU A 14 -4.06 7.14 15.68
N ARG A 15 -4.10 8.04 14.69
CA ARG A 15 -5.13 9.09 14.58
C ARG A 15 -6.40 8.66 13.86
N GLU A 16 -6.34 7.58 13.10
CA GLU A 16 -7.41 7.12 12.22
C GLU A 16 -7.71 5.65 12.52
N PRO A 17 -8.40 5.36 13.65
CA PRO A 17 -8.65 3.99 14.08
C PRO A 17 -9.43 3.16 13.06
N ASP A 18 -10.30 3.82 12.29
CA ASP A 18 -11.18 3.19 11.29
C ASP A 18 -10.51 3.07 9.91
N LEU A 19 -9.24 3.45 9.76
CA LEU A 19 -8.53 3.41 8.47
C LEU A 19 -8.61 2.03 7.79
N PHE A 20 -8.66 0.98 8.60
CA PHE A 20 -8.67 -0.42 8.16
C PHE A 20 -10.03 -1.10 8.30
N GLU A 21 -11.11 -0.34 8.50
CA GLU A 21 -12.46 -0.87 8.61
C GLU A 21 -12.80 -1.79 7.42
N GLY A 22 -13.33 -2.97 7.73
CA GLY A 22 -13.67 -4.01 6.75
C GLY A 22 -12.51 -4.90 6.29
N LEU A 23 -11.30 -4.72 6.84
CA LEU A 23 -10.19 -5.67 6.64
C LEU A 23 -10.11 -6.67 7.79
N ASP A 24 -9.62 -7.88 7.47
CA ASP A 24 -9.30 -8.90 8.47
C ASP A 24 -8.23 -8.41 9.45
N THR A 25 -8.48 -8.58 10.75
CA THR A 25 -7.60 -8.10 11.83
C THR A 25 -6.20 -8.71 11.74
N LEU A 26 -6.10 -10.00 11.40
CA LEU A 26 -4.81 -10.69 11.28
C LEU A 26 -3.99 -10.13 10.11
N THR A 27 -4.64 -9.91 8.97
CA THR A 27 -4.07 -9.28 7.78
C THR A 27 -3.56 -7.87 8.09
N THR A 28 -4.37 -7.08 8.79
CA THR A 28 -4.01 -5.71 9.20
C THR A 28 -2.79 -5.73 10.13
N LYS A 29 -2.80 -6.56 11.16
CA LYS A 29 -1.67 -6.70 12.11
C LYS A 29 -0.38 -7.06 11.38
N ARG A 30 -0.40 -8.08 10.52
CA ARG A 30 0.77 -8.51 9.73
C ARG A 30 1.32 -7.38 8.85
N ALA A 31 0.45 -6.56 8.26
CA ALA A 31 0.88 -5.44 7.44
C ALA A 31 1.52 -4.32 8.24
N ILE A 32 0.98 -4.01 9.43
CA ILE A 32 1.55 -2.99 10.32
C ILE A 32 2.93 -3.42 10.83
N GLU A 33 3.11 -4.69 11.16
CA GLU A 33 4.40 -5.28 11.57
C GLU A 33 5.40 -5.33 10.41
N TRP A 34 4.93 -5.57 9.19
CA TRP A 34 5.76 -5.63 7.98
C TRP A 34 6.29 -4.25 7.55
N LEU A 35 5.48 -3.21 7.68
CA LEU A 35 5.74 -1.87 7.16
C LEU A 35 7.11 -1.24 7.56
N PRO A 36 7.54 -1.24 8.83
CA PRO A 36 8.76 -0.55 9.24
C PRO A 36 10.02 -1.11 8.55
N GLY A 37 10.08 -2.41 8.30
CA GLY A 37 11.19 -3.06 7.60
C GLY A 37 11.17 -2.89 6.07
N HIS A 38 10.08 -2.37 5.51
CA HIS A 38 9.85 -2.36 4.05
C HIS A 38 9.43 -0.97 3.53
N MET A 39 9.89 0.09 4.21
CA MET A 39 9.57 1.47 3.84
C MET A 39 10.05 1.85 2.44
N SER A 40 11.13 1.23 1.92
CA SER A 40 11.59 1.42 0.54
C SER A 40 10.52 0.98 -0.47
N ILE A 41 9.90 -0.18 -0.25
CA ILE A 41 8.80 -0.72 -1.08
C ILE A 41 7.57 0.16 -0.97
N PHE A 42 7.22 0.62 0.24
CA PHE A 42 6.11 1.55 0.43
C PHE A 42 6.34 2.87 -0.35
N ASN A 43 7.55 3.44 -0.28
CA ASN A 43 7.89 4.65 -1.02
C ASN A 43 7.83 4.45 -2.54
N ARG A 44 8.28 3.28 -3.03
CA ARG A 44 8.15 2.93 -4.45
C ARG A 44 6.68 2.79 -4.85
N PHE A 45 5.86 2.13 -4.04
CA PHE A 45 4.42 2.04 -4.24
C PHE A 45 3.75 3.42 -4.34
N MET A 46 4.11 4.35 -3.45
CA MET A 46 3.62 5.74 -3.50
C MET A 46 4.00 6.44 -4.80
N SER A 47 5.23 6.25 -5.26
CA SER A 47 5.69 6.81 -6.53
C SER A 47 4.87 6.29 -7.71
N GLU A 48 4.66 4.97 -7.80
CA GLU A 48 3.86 4.37 -8.87
C GLU A 48 2.39 4.79 -8.81
N ALA A 49 1.82 4.92 -7.60
CA ALA A 49 0.45 5.40 -7.42
C ALA A 49 0.28 6.84 -7.92
N LEU A 50 1.25 7.72 -7.61
CA LEU A 50 1.25 9.10 -8.09
C LEU A 50 1.47 9.17 -9.60
N ASN A 51 2.31 8.29 -10.16
CA ASN A 51 2.51 8.19 -11.61
C ASN A 51 1.21 7.76 -12.30
N ALA A 52 0.48 6.79 -11.74
CA ALA A 52 -0.84 6.41 -12.25
C ALA A 52 -1.82 7.60 -12.23
N LYS A 53 -1.88 8.37 -11.13
CA LYS A 53 -2.71 9.58 -11.10
C LYS A 53 -2.30 10.62 -12.14
N LYS A 54 -0.99 10.86 -12.31
CA LYS A 54 -0.47 11.78 -13.34
C LYS A 54 -0.79 11.33 -14.76
N ALA A 55 -0.85 10.02 -15.00
CA ALA A 55 -1.26 9.45 -16.28
C ALA A 55 -2.77 9.55 -16.54
N GLY A 56 -3.55 10.13 -15.62
CA GLY A 56 -4.99 10.37 -15.79
C GLY A 56 -5.89 9.24 -15.29
N TYR A 57 -5.33 8.20 -14.65
CA TYR A 57 -6.15 7.11 -14.10
C TYR A 57 -7.03 7.62 -12.95
N GLN A 58 -8.35 7.56 -13.14
CA GLN A 58 -9.31 7.88 -12.08
C GLN A 58 -9.36 6.79 -11.02
N ARG A 59 -9.32 5.53 -11.45
CA ARG A 59 -9.23 4.32 -10.62
C ARG A 59 -8.08 3.46 -11.11
N TYR A 60 -7.38 2.81 -10.19
CA TYR A 60 -6.27 1.93 -10.50
C TYR A 60 -6.19 0.74 -9.54
N SER A 61 -5.58 -0.36 -9.98
CA SER A 61 -5.43 -1.55 -9.16
C SER A 61 -4.18 -1.45 -8.28
N ALA A 62 -4.36 -1.35 -6.96
CA ALA A 62 -3.25 -1.47 -6.01
C ALA A 62 -2.48 -2.78 -6.21
N ARG A 63 -3.19 -3.86 -6.58
CA ARG A 63 -2.60 -5.17 -6.87
C ARG A 63 -1.74 -5.16 -8.13
N ALA A 64 -2.09 -4.36 -9.14
CA ALA A 64 -1.27 -4.20 -10.34
C ALA A 64 0.08 -3.54 -10.00
N ILE A 65 0.07 -2.45 -9.23
CA ILE A 65 1.30 -1.82 -8.73
C ILE A 65 2.11 -2.83 -7.91
N TRP A 66 1.44 -3.57 -7.01
CA TRP A 66 2.12 -4.55 -6.15
C TRP A 66 2.80 -5.68 -6.93
N HIS A 67 2.13 -6.19 -7.98
CA HIS A 67 2.71 -7.21 -8.85
C HIS A 67 3.89 -6.69 -9.65
N TYR A 68 3.82 -5.45 -10.15
CA TYR A 68 4.95 -4.80 -10.80
C TYR A 68 6.15 -4.70 -9.86
N LEU A 69 5.95 -4.22 -8.62
CA LEU A 69 7.01 -4.17 -7.62
C LEU A 69 7.59 -5.56 -7.32
N ARG A 70 6.73 -6.57 -7.15
CA ARG A 70 7.19 -7.95 -6.94
C ARG A 70 8.07 -8.43 -8.09
N HIS A 71 7.68 -8.17 -9.33
CA HIS A 71 8.48 -8.55 -10.49
C HIS A 71 9.85 -7.86 -10.47
N LEU A 72 9.90 -6.55 -10.19
CA LEU A 72 11.16 -5.81 -10.09
C LEU A 72 12.08 -6.39 -9.01
N HIS A 73 11.56 -6.74 -7.84
CA HIS A 73 12.36 -7.35 -6.79
C HIS A 73 12.89 -8.73 -7.17
N GLN A 74 12.12 -9.53 -7.91
CA GLN A 74 12.55 -10.87 -8.32
C GLN A 74 13.70 -10.88 -9.33
N ILE A 75 13.85 -9.82 -10.12
CA ILE A 75 14.90 -9.70 -11.14
C ILE A 75 16.14 -8.94 -10.63
N ASP A 76 16.01 -8.21 -9.53
CA ASP A 76 17.10 -7.46 -8.91
C ASP A 76 17.94 -8.38 -8.01
N PRO A 77 19.23 -8.61 -8.32
CA PRO A 77 20.10 -9.49 -7.54
C PRO A 77 20.19 -9.11 -6.06
N ASP A 78 20.09 -7.81 -5.75
CA ASP A 78 20.24 -7.29 -4.39
C ASP A 78 18.97 -7.43 -3.55
N THR A 79 17.81 -7.60 -4.21
CA THR A 79 16.50 -7.64 -3.53
C THR A 79 15.68 -8.90 -3.83
N ARG A 80 16.21 -9.85 -4.60
CA ARG A 80 15.54 -11.10 -5.01
C ARG A 80 15.06 -11.98 -3.85
N ASP A 81 15.71 -11.91 -2.70
CA ASP A 81 15.36 -12.70 -1.52
C ASP A 81 14.20 -12.08 -0.72
N LEU A 82 13.83 -10.82 -1.02
CA LEU A 82 12.69 -10.15 -0.38
C LEU A 82 11.37 -10.67 -0.95
N LYS A 83 10.73 -11.58 -0.22
CA LYS A 83 9.42 -12.11 -0.57
C LYS A 83 8.30 -11.11 -0.26
N LEU A 84 7.85 -10.37 -1.29
CA LEU A 84 6.67 -9.52 -1.17
C LEU A 84 5.37 -10.34 -1.11
N THR A 85 4.70 -10.34 0.04
CA THR A 85 3.37 -10.96 0.22
C THR A 85 2.23 -10.07 -0.31
N ASN A 86 1.15 -10.67 -0.84
CA ASN A 86 -0.04 -9.93 -1.28
C ASN A 86 -0.95 -9.50 -0.12
N VAL A 87 -0.74 -10.07 1.07
CA VAL A 87 -1.61 -9.85 2.24
C VAL A 87 -1.59 -8.39 2.67
N VAL A 88 -0.45 -7.69 2.51
CA VAL A 88 -0.29 -6.30 2.96
C VAL A 88 -0.84 -5.26 1.99
N THR A 89 -1.16 -5.64 0.74
CA THR A 89 -1.55 -4.69 -0.32
C THR A 89 -2.77 -3.83 0.04
N PRO A 90 -3.87 -4.37 0.62
CA PRO A 90 -5.03 -3.54 0.99
C PRO A 90 -4.70 -2.46 2.03
N VAL A 91 -3.84 -2.81 2.99
CA VAL A 91 -3.39 -1.90 4.06
C VAL A 91 -2.52 -0.80 3.48
N VAL A 92 -1.55 -1.16 2.65
CA VAL A 92 -0.66 -0.21 1.94
C VAL A 92 -1.49 0.77 1.09
N ALA A 93 -2.49 0.28 0.36
CA ALA A 93 -3.35 1.12 -0.47
C ALA A 93 -4.16 2.14 0.36
N ARG A 94 -4.74 1.73 1.49
CA ARG A 94 -5.49 2.61 2.39
C ARG A 94 -4.58 3.69 2.99
N ILE A 95 -3.40 3.30 3.48
CA ILE A 95 -2.40 4.25 3.99
C ILE A 95 -2.00 5.24 2.89
N ALA A 96 -1.76 4.78 1.66
CA ALA A 96 -1.36 5.63 0.55
C ALA A 96 -2.39 6.73 0.24
N MET A 97 -3.67 6.35 0.11
CA MET A 97 -4.75 7.31 -0.17
C MET A 97 -4.93 8.31 0.97
N LYS A 98 -4.75 7.88 2.21
CA LYS A 98 -4.90 8.75 3.37
C LYS A 98 -3.68 9.67 3.60
N LEU A 99 -2.47 9.22 3.26
CA LEU A 99 -1.25 10.03 3.38
C LEU A 99 -1.13 11.14 2.33
N ASP A 100 -1.71 10.93 1.15
CA ASP A 100 -1.61 11.84 0.02
C ASP A 100 -2.99 12.10 -0.60
N PRO A 101 -3.58 13.29 -0.40
CA PRO A 101 -4.90 13.63 -0.92
C PRO A 101 -5.05 13.44 -2.44
N ARG A 102 -3.95 13.49 -3.20
CA ARG A 102 -3.97 13.29 -4.66
C ARG A 102 -4.34 11.85 -5.04
N LEU A 103 -4.13 10.91 -4.13
CA LEU A 103 -4.43 9.50 -4.31
C LEU A 103 -5.83 9.14 -3.81
N GLU A 104 -6.59 10.08 -3.25
CA GLU A 104 -7.93 9.82 -2.75
C GLU A 104 -8.82 9.19 -3.84
N GLY A 105 -9.51 8.11 -3.47
CA GLY A 105 -10.35 7.33 -4.38
C GLY A 105 -9.62 6.59 -5.51
N LEU A 106 -8.28 6.60 -5.55
CA LEU A 106 -7.53 5.89 -6.60
C LEU A 106 -7.76 4.38 -6.55
N PHE A 107 -7.70 3.80 -5.36
CA PHE A 107 -7.82 2.36 -5.16
C PHE A 107 -9.22 2.01 -4.70
N LEU A 108 -9.80 0.98 -5.33
CA LEU A 108 -11.06 0.42 -4.86
C LEU A 108 -10.81 -0.34 -3.55
N LEU A 109 -11.40 0.18 -2.48
CA LEU A 109 -11.46 -0.52 -1.21
C LEU A 109 -12.55 -1.58 -1.31
N ARG A 110 -12.22 -2.83 -0.97
CA ARG A 110 -13.26 -3.82 -0.73
C ARG A 110 -13.92 -3.47 0.59
N CYS A 111 -15.09 -2.85 0.51
CA CYS A 111 -16.01 -2.68 1.61
C CYS A 111 -16.99 -3.85 1.49
N HIS A 112 -16.97 -4.78 2.44
CA HIS A 112 -17.80 -6.01 2.46
C HIS A 112 -17.36 -7.10 1.46
N GLY A 113 -16.88 -8.22 2.00
CA GLY A 113 -16.96 -9.49 1.26
C GLY A 113 -18.44 -9.75 1.00
N GLY A 114 -18.82 -9.90 -0.27
CA GLY A 114 -20.18 -10.27 -0.61
C GLY A 114 -20.58 -11.50 0.19
N ARG A 115 -21.65 -11.37 0.98
CA ARG A 115 -22.51 -12.52 1.27
C ARG A 115 -23.11 -12.91 -0.07
N THR A 116 -22.46 -13.85 -0.76
CA THR A 116 -23.12 -14.67 -1.79
C THR A 116 -23.90 -15.77 -1.09
#